data_AF-A0A937T8Q3-F1
#
_entry.id   AF-A0A937T8Q3-F1
#
_cell.length_a   1.000
_cell.length_b   1.000
_cell.length_c   1.000
_cell.angle_alpha   90.00
_cell.angle_beta   90.00
_cell.angle_gamma   90.00
#
_symmetry.space_group_name_H-M   'P 1'
#
loop_
_entity.id
_entity.type
_entity.pdbx_description
1 polymer ?
#
loop_
_entity_poly.entity_id
_entity_poly.type
_entity_poly.pdbx_seq_one_letter_code
_entity_poly.pdbx_strand_id
1 'polypeptide(L)' 'MVNWETGRLGLWQPTLFSRQRADGWVATGSKRLGQRLKEKTISILEEHEPESLPDSMREEIAYILESG' A
#
# COMPACT_ATOMS: atom_id res chain seq x y z
N MET A 1 13.63 -2.34 -37.05
CA MET A 1 12.62 -2.84 -36.10
C MET A 1 13.29 -2.98 -34.75
N VAL A 2 12.96 -2.12 -33.77
CA VAL A 2 13.47 -2.23 -32.41
C VAL A 2 12.54 -3.19 -31.65
N ASN A 3 13.10 -4.25 -31.08
CA ASN A 3 12.37 -5.26 -30.32
C ASN A 3 12.23 -4.78 -28.86
N TRP A 4 11.00 -4.67 -28.34
CA TRP A 4 10.66 -3.96 -27.09
C TRP A 4 10.51 -4.88 -25.85
N GLU A 5 10.94 -6.14 -25.93
CA GLU A 5 10.61 -7.15 -24.92
C GLU A 5 11.35 -6.99 -23.56
N THR A 6 12.23 -6.00 -23.41
CA THR A 6 13.06 -5.83 -22.20
C THR A 6 12.70 -4.62 -21.33
N GLY A 7 11.55 -3.96 -21.54
CA GLY A 7 11.16 -2.79 -20.74
C GLY A 7 10.70 -3.06 -19.30
N ARG A 8 10.55 -4.34 -18.91
CA ARG A 8 9.74 -4.73 -17.73
C ARG A 8 10.52 -5.12 -16.47
N LEU A 9 11.86 -5.15 -16.49
CA LEU A 9 12.65 -5.74 -15.39
C LEU A 9 13.63 -4.72 -14.79
N GLY A 10 13.16 -3.86 -13.88
CA GLY A 10 14.08 -3.14 -12.98
C GLY A 10 13.69 -1.72 -12.55
N LEU A 11 12.68 -1.10 -13.16
CA LEU A 11 12.28 0.25 -12.76
C LEU A 11 11.22 0.21 -11.66
N TRP A 12 11.58 0.67 -10.46
CA TRP A 12 10.63 0.87 -9.35
C TRP A 12 9.44 1.72 -9.78
N GLN A 13 8.22 1.21 -9.54
CA GLN A 13 6.97 1.91 -9.83
C GLN A 13 6.30 2.36 -8.55
N PRO A 14 5.96 3.66 -8.42
CA PRO A 14 5.27 4.17 -7.25
C PRO A 14 3.82 3.65 -7.23
N THR A 15 3.37 3.21 -6.06
CA THR A 15 1.96 2.86 -5.83
C THR A 15 1.10 4.10 -5.60
N LEU A 16 1.68 5.17 -5.04
CA LEU A 16 0.94 6.38 -4.63
C LEU A 16 1.17 7.61 -5.52
N PHE A 17 2.36 7.79 -6.10
CA PHE A 17 2.62 8.93 -6.99
C PHE A 17 2.07 8.65 -8.39
N SER A 18 1.67 9.71 -9.12
CA SER A 18 1.41 9.60 -10.56
C SER A 18 2.66 10.05 -11.32
N ARG A 19 3.06 9.29 -12.34
CA ARG A 19 4.08 9.68 -13.32
C ARG A 19 3.46 10.09 -14.66
N GLN A 20 2.14 10.25 -14.71
CA GLN A 20 1.45 10.67 -15.92
C GLN A 20 1.79 12.12 -16.25
N ARG A 21 1.74 12.44 -17.55
CA ARG A 21 1.69 13.83 -18.02
C ARG A 21 0.36 14.47 -17.62
N ALA A 22 0.30 15.80 -17.64
CA ALA A 22 -0.85 16.58 -17.17
C ALA A 22 -2.18 16.10 -17.78
N ASP A 23 -2.26 15.96 -19.10
CA ASP A 23 -3.49 15.55 -19.78
C ASP A 23 -4.00 14.17 -19.32
N GLY A 24 -3.09 13.21 -19.13
CA GLY A 24 -3.44 11.88 -18.63
C GLY A 24 -3.88 11.89 -17.17
N TRP A 25 -3.24 12.71 -16.34
CA TRP A 25 -3.65 12.92 -14.95
C TRP A 25 -5.03 13.60 -14.86
N VAL A 26 -5.31 14.56 -15.76
CA VAL A 26 -6.61 15.22 -15.84
C VAL A 26 -7.70 14.25 -16.26
N ALA A 27 -7.45 13.46 -17.30
CA ALA A 27 -8.38 12.45 -17.81
C ALA A 27 -8.73 11.35 -16.77
N THR A 28 -7.87 11.14 -15.78
CA THR A 28 -8.09 10.17 -14.69
C THR A 28 -8.69 10.79 -13.42
N GLY A 29 -9.25 12.00 -13.54
CA GLY A 29 -10.00 12.66 -12.46
C GLY A 29 -9.17 13.59 -11.58
N SER A 30 -7.93 13.90 -11.95
CA SER A 30 -7.12 14.94 -11.30
C SER A 30 -6.96 14.79 -9.78
N LYS A 31 -6.92 13.55 -9.26
CA LYS A 31 -6.80 13.35 -7.80
C LYS A 31 -5.47 13.90 -7.30
N ARG A 32 -5.55 14.76 -6.28
CA ARG A 32 -4.37 15.26 -5.56
C ARG A 32 -3.74 14.13 -4.75
N LEU A 33 -2.44 14.25 -4.48
CA LEU A 33 -1.70 13.25 -3.70
C LEU A 33 -2.35 12.97 -2.34
N GLY A 34 -2.83 14.00 -1.63
CA GLY A 34 -3.50 13.84 -0.34
C GLY A 34 -4.80 13.03 -0.40
N GLN A 35 -5.56 13.12 -1.51
CA GLN A 35 -6.77 12.31 -1.69
C GLN A 35 -6.40 10.83 -1.87
N ARG A 36 -5.41 10.55 -2.73
CA ARG A 36 -4.90 9.19 -2.95
C ARG A 36 -4.30 8.59 -1.68
N LEU A 37 -3.60 9.41 -0.88
CA LEU A 37 -3.04 9.00 0.40
C LEU A 37 -4.15 8.57 1.35
N LYS A 38 -5.16 9.42 1.55
CA LYS A 38 -6.32 9.12 2.41
C LYS A 38 -7.02 7.84 1.97
N GLU A 39 -7.30 7.70 0.67
CA GLU A 39 -7.94 6.50 0.11
C GLU A 39 -7.12 5.24 0.39
N LYS A 40 -5.80 5.29 0.15
CA LYS A 40 -4.93 4.13 0.41
C LYS A 40 -4.84 3.80 1.89
N THR A 41 -4.75 4.80 2.77
CA THR A 41 -4.74 4.59 4.22
C THR A 41 -6.01 3.90 4.68
N ILE A 42 -7.19 4.37 4.24
CA ILE A 42 -8.47 3.78 4.61
C ILE A 42 -8.57 2.32 4.11
N SER A 43 -8.23 2.05 2.84
CA SER A 43 -8.21 0.68 2.31
C SER A 43 -7.28 -0.24 3.11
N ILE A 44 -6.09 0.23 3.53
CA ILE A 44 -5.22 -0.57 4.41
C ILE A 44 -5.91 -0.88 5.74
N LEU A 45 -6.54 0.11 6.38
CA LEU A 45 -7.21 -0.10 7.66
C LEU A 45 -8.42 -1.03 7.56
N GLU A 46 -9.12 -1.01 6.42
CA GLU A 46 -10.32 -1.82 6.20
C GLU A 46 -10.01 -3.25 5.74
N GLU A 47 -8.95 -3.44 4.94
CA GLU A 47 -8.71 -4.69 4.22
C GLU A 47 -7.48 -5.46 4.73
N HIS A 48 -6.56 -4.83 5.45
CA HIS A 48 -5.34 -5.49 5.90
C HIS A 48 -5.60 -6.36 7.13
N GLU A 49 -5.55 -7.68 6.92
CA GLU A 49 -5.46 -8.65 8.00
C GLU A 49 -3.98 -8.98 8.26
N PRO A 50 -3.42 -8.59 9.44
CA PRO A 50 -2.06 -8.93 9.79
C PRO A 50 -1.93 -10.43 10.11
N GLU A 51 -0.74 -10.97 9.94
CA GLU A 51 -0.45 -12.32 10.39
C GLU A 51 -0.73 -12.43 11.90
N SER A 52 -1.49 -13.46 12.25
CA SER A 52 -1.79 -13.76 13.65
C SER A 52 -0.50 -14.06 14.41
N LEU A 53 -0.37 -13.48 15.60
CA LEU A 53 0.72 -13.83 16.52
C LEU A 53 0.73 -15.35 16.81
N PRO A 54 1.86 -15.94 17.20
CA PRO A 54 1.85 -17.30 17.75
C PRO A 54 1.05 -17.35 19.06
N ASP A 55 0.42 -18.49 19.34
CA ASP A 55 -0.42 -18.65 20.55
C ASP A 55 0.36 -18.42 21.84
N SER A 56 1.61 -18.89 21.91
CA SER A 56 2.49 -18.66 23.06
C SER A 56 2.73 -17.18 23.36
N MET A 57 2.80 -16.33 22.33
CA MET A 57 2.91 -14.89 22.54
C MET A 57 1.60 -14.27 23.01
N ARG A 58 0.45 -14.77 22.52
CA ARG A 58 -0.87 -14.31 22.99
C ARG A 58 -1.07 -14.65 24.47
N GLU A 59 -0.68 -15.85 24.89
CA GLU A 59 -0.74 -16.30 26.28
C GLU A 59 0.14 -15.44 27.19
N GLU A 60 1.36 -15.14 26.77
CA GLU A 60 2.27 -14.29 27.55
C GLU A 60 1.74 -12.85 27.69
N ILE A 61 1.17 -12.28 26.61
CA ILE A 61 0.55 -10.95 26.66
C ILE A 61 -0.62 -10.95 27.67
N ALA A 62 -1.47 -11.99 27.65
CA ALA A 62 -2.58 -12.11 28.58
C ALA A 62 -2.10 -12.18 30.04
N TYR A 63 -1.07 -13.01 30.31
CA TYR A 63 -0.45 -13.11 31.62
C TYR A 63 0.06 -11.76 32.16
N ILE A 64 0.75 -10.99 31.33
CA ILE A 64 1.28 -9.66 31.70
C ILE A 64 0.14 -8.69 32.01
N LEU A 65 -0.91 -8.66 31.19
CA LEU A 65 -2.05 -7.74 31.36
C LEU A 65 -2.90 -8.06 32.60
N GLU A 66 -2.98 -9.33 33.00
CA GLU A 66 -3.70 -9.75 34.21
C GLU A 66 -2.88 -9.57 35.49
N SER A 67 -1.56 -9.51 35.38
CA SER A 67 -0.64 -9.42 36.52
C SER A 67 -0.28 -7.98 36.93
N GLY A 68 -0.73 -6.97 36.17
CA GLY A 68 -0.46 -5.54 36.41
C GLY A 68 -1.68 -4.77 36.92
#